data_AF-A0A0E0NBF6-F1
#
_entry.id   AF-A0A0E0NBF6-F1
#
_cell.length_a   1.000
_cell.length_b   1.000
_cell.length_c   1.000
_cell.angle_alpha   90.00
_cell.angle_beta   90.00
_cell.angle_gamma   90.00
#
_symmetry.space_group_name_H-M   'P 1'
#
loop_
_entity.id
_entity.type
_entity.pdbx_description
1 polymer ?
#
loop_
_entity_poly.entity_id
_entity_poly.type
_entity_poly.pdbx_seq_one_letter_code
_entity_poly.pdbx_strand_id
1 'polypeptide(L)' 'MASPSDTLAGVYDGHGGPDASRFLRSRLFPFVHEFAALCSGVVDADVIRKAFLAADEEY' A
#
# COMPACT_ATOMS: atom_id res chain seq x y z
N MET A 1 -5.51 24.92 -7.76
CA MET A 1 -5.79 23.51 -8.07
C MET A 1 -4.55 22.72 -7.71
N ALA A 2 -4.62 21.84 -6.71
CA ALA A 2 -3.48 20.98 -6.37
C ALA A 2 -3.34 19.89 -7.44
N SER A 3 -2.18 19.80 -8.08
CA SER A 3 -1.77 18.63 -8.86
C SER A 3 -1.60 17.43 -7.91
N PRO A 4 -1.85 16.18 -8.36
CA PRO A 4 -1.66 15.00 -7.52
C PRO A 4 -0.20 14.98 -7.06
N SER A 5 0.02 14.88 -5.74
CA SER A 5 1.35 15.07 -5.16
C SER A 5 2.30 13.93 -5.47
N ASP A 6 1.82 12.70 -5.69
CA ASP A 6 2.64 11.51 -6.00
C ASP A 6 1.80 10.43 -6.72
N THR A 7 2.47 9.53 -7.45
CA THR A 7 1.85 8.33 -8.07
C THR A 7 2.53 7.07 -7.57
N LEU A 8 1.75 6.14 -7.00
CA LEU A 8 2.21 4.83 -6.55
C LEU A 8 1.89 3.76 -7.59
N ALA A 9 2.88 2.94 -7.94
CA ALA A 9 2.73 1.79 -8.82
C ALA A 9 3.27 0.53 -8.15
N GLY A 10 2.57 -0.59 -8.30
CA GLY A 10 2.93 -1.87 -7.69
C GLY A 10 2.72 -3.02 -8.67
N VAL A 11 3.69 -3.94 -8.71
CA VAL A 11 3.62 -5.19 -9.48
C VAL A 11 3.49 -6.34 -8.50
N TYR A 12 2.49 -7.19 -8.69
CA TYR A 12 2.15 -8.27 -7.77
C TYR A 12 2.24 -9.60 -8.51
N ASP A 13 3.35 -10.32 -8.33
CA ASP A 13 3.61 -11.62 -8.95
C ASP A 13 3.26 -12.75 -7.96
N GLY A 14 2.05 -13.30 -8.08
CA GLY A 14 1.53 -14.32 -7.16
C GLY A 14 1.98 -15.75 -7.53
N HIS A 15 2.20 -16.59 -6.52
CA HIS A 15 2.47 -18.03 -6.67
C HIS A 15 1.39 -18.86 -5.99
N GLY A 16 1.03 -20.03 -6.55
CA GLY A 16 0.00 -20.90 -5.98
C GLY A 16 -1.45 -20.44 -6.21
N GLY A 17 -1.66 -19.44 -7.06
CA GLY A 17 -2.96 -18.87 -7.38
C GLY A 17 -2.93 -17.34 -7.37
N PRO A 18 -3.98 -16.67 -7.88
CA PRO A 18 -4.01 -15.20 -7.95
C PRO A 18 -4.43 -14.53 -6.64
N ASP A 19 -4.89 -15.27 -5.64
CA ASP A 19 -5.63 -14.71 -4.51
C ASP A 19 -4.79 -13.75 -3.66
N ALA A 20 -3.58 -14.16 -3.23
CA ALA A 20 -2.67 -13.29 -2.48
C ALA A 20 -2.31 -12.00 -3.26
N SER A 21 -1.99 -12.13 -4.55
CA SER A 21 -1.66 -10.98 -5.39
C SER A 21 -2.85 -10.02 -5.57
N ARG A 22 -4.08 -10.55 -5.69
CA ARG A 22 -5.31 -9.74 -5.80
C ARG A 22 -5.66 -9.06 -4.50
N PHE A 23 -5.51 -9.77 -3.39
CA PHE A 23 -5.71 -9.22 -2.05
C PHE A 23 -4.75 -8.03 -1.84
N LEU A 24 -3.46 -8.24 -2.04
CA LEU A 24 -2.45 -7.20 -1.79
C LEU A 24 -2.66 -5.98 -2.70
N ARG A 25 -2.97 -6.19 -3.99
CA ARG A 25 -3.36 -5.13 -4.95
C ARG A 25 -4.51 -4.27 -4.45
N SER A 26 -5.46 -4.84 -3.70
CA SER A 26 -6.63 -4.12 -3.18
C SER A 26 -6.41 -3.46 -1.82
N ARG A 27 -5.44 -3.91 -1.03
CA ARG A 27 -5.24 -3.48 0.36
C ARG A 27 -4.05 -2.56 0.57
N LEU A 28 -2.95 -2.76 -0.16
CA LEU A 28 -1.67 -2.10 0.13
C LEU A 28 -1.74 -0.58 0.02
N PHE A 29 -2.22 -0.04 -1.10
CA PHE A 29 -2.27 1.43 -1.29
C PHE A 29 -3.27 2.14 -0.38
N PRO A 30 -4.46 1.59 -0.07
CA PRO A 30 -5.29 2.12 1.02
C PRO A 30 -4.53 2.31 2.34
N PHE A 31 -3.76 1.31 2.78
CA PHE A 31 -2.94 1.45 3.99
C PHE A 31 -1.81 2.46 3.84
N VAL A 32 -1.15 2.53 2.68
CA VAL A 32 -0.15 3.57 2.41
C VAL A 32 -0.76 4.96 2.54
N HIS A 33 -1.97 5.19 2.00
CA HIS A 33 -2.66 6.47 2.12
C HIS A 33 -3.04 6.78 3.57
N GLU A 34 -3.53 5.79 4.32
CA GLU A 34 -3.86 5.95 5.73
C GLU A 34 -2.64 6.34 6.57
N PHE A 35 -1.54 5.59 6.47
CA PHE A 35 -0.33 5.86 7.22
C PHE A 35 0.36 7.16 6.76
N ALA A 36 0.34 7.47 5.46
CA ALA A 36 0.85 8.75 4.96
C ALA A 36 0.05 9.93 5.52
N ALA A 37 -1.28 9.81 5.66
CA ALA A 37 -2.11 10.86 6.27
C ALA A 37 -1.71 11.14 7.74
N LEU A 38 -1.27 10.12 8.48
CA LEU A 38 -0.71 10.27 9.83
C LEU A 38 0.69 10.91 9.84
N CYS A 39 1.40 10.85 8.72
CA CYS A 39 2.75 11.39 8.51
C CYS A 39 2.75 12.68 7.65
N SER A 40 1.73 13.54 7.79
CA SER A 40 1.61 14.80 7.05
C SER A 40 1.63 14.65 5.52
N GLY A 41 1.17 13.51 5.02
CA GLY A 41 1.14 13.16 3.60
C GLY A 41 2.45 12.58 3.05
N VAL A 42 3.48 12.38 3.88
CA VAL A 42 4.76 11.81 3.45
C VAL A 42 4.64 10.30 3.26
N VAL A 43 5.12 9.81 2.11
CA VAL A 43 5.33 8.37 1.87
C VAL A 43 6.83 8.08 2.02
N ASP A 44 7.20 7.44 3.13
CA ASP A 44 8.56 6.99 3.39
C ASP A 44 8.64 5.47 3.60
N ALA A 45 9.83 4.97 3.90
CA ALA A 45 10.05 3.54 4.11
C ALA A 45 9.25 2.98 5.30
N ASP A 46 8.99 3.77 6.34
CA ASP A 46 8.25 3.32 7.52
C ASP A 46 6.74 3.21 7.23
N VAL A 47 6.19 4.19 6.49
CA VAL A 47 4.81 4.16 5.96
C VAL A 47 4.59 2.91 5.09
N ILE A 48 5.50 2.64 4.14
CA ILE A 48 5.41 1.46 3.27
C ILE A 48 5.49 0.18 4.11
N ARG A 49 6.45 0.10 5.04
CA ARG A 49 6.62 -1.07 5.92
C ARG A 49 5.36 -1.35 6.76
N LYS A 50 4.77 -0.31 7.37
CA LYS A 50 3.53 -0.42 8.14
C LYS A 50 2.37 -0.89 7.28
N ALA A 51 2.26 -0.38 6.04
CA ALA A 51 1.23 -0.81 5.10
C ALA A 51 1.30 -2.30 4.74
N PHE A 52 2.52 -2.84 4.55
CA PHE A 52 2.71 -4.28 4.34
C PHE A 52 2.34 -5.10 5.57
N LEU A 53 2.75 -4.67 6.76
CA LEU A 53 2.41 -5.37 8.01
C LEU A 53 0.90 -5.40 8.25
N ALA A 54 0.21 -4.28 8.06
CA ALA A 54 -1.24 -4.21 8.20
C ALA A 54 -1.97 -5.08 7.17
N ALA A 55 -1.48 -5.14 5.92
CA ALA A 55 -2.06 -6.02 4.91
C ALA A 55 -1.86 -7.51 5.27
N ASP A 56 -0.71 -7.88 5.83
CA ASP A 56 -0.42 -9.26 6.27
C ASP A 56 -1.30 -9.66 7.47
N GLU A 57 -1.57 -8.75 8.41
CA GLU A 57 -2.48 -8.98 9.53
C GLU A 57 -3.95 -9.20 9.10
N GLU A 58 -4.37 -8.62 7.96
CA GLU A 58 -5.72 -8.79 7.40
C GLU A 58 -5.90 -10.06 6.54
N TYR A 59 -4.83 -10.77 6.21
CA TYR A 59 -4.84 -11.90 5.28
C TYR A 59 -5.01 -13.26 6.00
#